data_AF-A0A2H3CNF4-F1
#
_entry.id   AF-A0A2H3CNF4-F1
#
_cell.length_a   1.000
_cell.length_b   1.000
_cell.length_c   1.000
_cell.angle_alpha   90.00
_cell.angle_beta   90.00
_cell.angle_gamma   90.00
#
_symmetry.space_group_name_H-M   'P 1'
#
loop_
_entity.id
_entity.type
_entity.pdbx_description
1 polymer ?
#
loop_
_entity_poly.entity_id
_entity_poly.type
_entity_poly.pdbx_seq_one_letter_code
_entity_poly.pdbx_strand_id
1 'polypeptide(L)'
;MQMTSPSTQSTLPSPPAPPVSECNGNTPVSSDDTAVNLIQCSLVFADGQVLIVRQGDVLPTKPFSYSTNLENLVQCWDDRNPDWAPSVDYPIIIHGCPIPIKYWKHIYKSNKKTGNEWEKLRSIWLEWKYFVEAYQASPMPDAFWAEFSDS
;
A
#
# COMPACT_ATOMS: atom_id res chain seq x y z
N MET A 1 -37.05 -77.67 -23.32
CA MET A 1 -36.87 -77.15 -24.68
C MET A 1 -35.56 -76.38 -24.71
N GLN A 2 -34.67 -76.78 -25.63
CA GLN A 2 -33.49 -76.12 -26.26
C GLN A 2 -32.81 -74.93 -25.53
N MET A 3 -31.54 -75.08 -25.09
CA MET A 3 -30.27 -74.72 -25.78
C MET A 3 -30.11 -73.20 -25.97
N THR A 4 -29.08 -72.52 -25.42
CA THR A 4 -27.69 -72.54 -25.93
C THR A 4 -26.62 -72.13 -24.90
N SER A 5 -25.39 -72.57 -25.18
CA SER A 5 -24.15 -72.57 -24.40
C SER A 5 -23.23 -71.33 -24.70
N PRO A 6 -21.88 -71.32 -24.47
CA PRO A 6 -21.21 -70.69 -23.31
C PRO A 6 -19.94 -69.84 -23.68
N SER A 7 -19.04 -69.62 -22.69
CA SER A 7 -17.60 -69.26 -22.78
C SER A 7 -17.27 -67.76 -22.75
N THR A 8 -16.33 -67.24 -21.94
CA THR A 8 -14.95 -67.67 -21.58
C THR A 8 -14.62 -67.28 -20.12
N GLN A 9 -14.22 -68.18 -19.19
CA GLN A 9 -12.84 -68.60 -18.81
C GLN A 9 -11.82 -67.43 -18.73
N SER A 10 -11.01 -67.20 -17.68
CA SER A 10 -10.15 -68.09 -16.88
C SER A 10 -9.55 -67.27 -15.70
N THR A 11 -9.54 -67.72 -14.44
CA THR A 11 -8.47 -68.48 -13.73
C THR A 11 -7.54 -67.63 -12.80
N LEU A 12 -7.79 -67.72 -11.47
CA LEU A 12 -6.89 -67.87 -10.26
C LEU A 12 -5.61 -66.98 -10.06
N PRO A 13 -4.93 -66.95 -8.87
CA PRO A 13 -5.30 -67.11 -7.44
C PRO A 13 -4.71 -66.00 -6.47
N SER A 14 -4.99 -66.14 -5.14
CA SER A 14 -4.61 -65.41 -3.88
C SER A 14 -3.09 -65.05 -3.65
N PRO A 15 -2.56 -64.41 -2.54
CA PRO A 15 -2.98 -64.39 -1.10
C PRO A 15 -2.56 -63.09 -0.27
N PRO A 16 -2.21 -63.06 1.06
CA PRO A 16 -2.64 -62.04 2.04
C PRO A 16 -1.56 -61.00 2.50
N ALA A 17 -1.97 -60.00 3.32
CA ALA A 17 -1.21 -58.82 3.81
C ALA A 17 0.01 -59.10 4.73
N PRO A 18 1.01 -58.19 4.90
CA PRO A 18 1.07 -57.17 6.00
C PRO A 18 2.02 -55.94 5.70
N PRO A 19 2.57 -55.12 6.63
CA PRO A 19 2.21 -54.68 8.01
C PRO A 19 2.08 -53.12 8.16
N VAL A 20 1.67 -52.69 9.38
CA VAL A 20 1.63 -51.29 9.86
C VAL A 20 3.04 -50.69 9.95
N SER A 21 3.20 -49.42 9.55
CA SER A 21 4.44 -48.64 9.72
C SER A 21 4.13 -47.29 10.36
N GLU A 22 4.57 -47.12 11.61
CA GLU A 22 4.60 -45.83 12.33
C GLU A 22 5.52 -44.85 11.59
N CYS A 23 4.99 -43.68 11.22
CA CYS A 23 5.81 -42.55 10.81
C CYS A 23 5.64 -41.45 11.87
N ASN A 24 6.54 -41.46 12.86
CA ASN A 24 6.90 -40.26 13.61
C ASN A 24 7.64 -39.31 12.65
N GLY A 25 6.86 -38.58 11.87
CA GLY A 25 7.32 -37.52 11.01
C GLY A 25 6.84 -36.20 11.58
N ASN A 26 7.75 -35.50 12.26
CA ASN A 26 7.62 -34.12 12.69
C ASN A 26 6.94 -33.32 11.59
N THR A 27 5.67 -32.98 11.79
CA THR A 27 5.03 -32.00 10.93
C THR A 27 5.82 -30.71 11.17
N PRO A 28 6.50 -30.12 10.17
CA PRO A 28 6.58 -28.68 10.23
C PRO A 28 5.12 -28.28 10.17
N VAL A 29 4.57 -27.79 11.28
CA VAL A 29 3.48 -26.82 11.17
C VAL A 29 3.99 -25.87 10.12
N SER A 30 3.45 -26.02 8.91
CA SER A 30 3.43 -24.97 7.94
C SER A 30 2.80 -23.86 8.75
N SER A 31 3.65 -22.97 9.25
CA SER A 31 3.24 -21.61 9.53
C SER A 31 2.72 -21.17 8.19
N ASP A 32 1.45 -21.44 7.99
CA ASP A 32 0.61 -20.73 7.08
C ASP A 32 0.70 -19.33 7.65
N ASP A 33 1.75 -18.63 7.22
CA ASP A 33 1.97 -17.21 7.40
C ASP A 33 0.85 -16.62 6.56
N THR A 34 -0.36 -16.74 7.10
CA THR A 34 -1.52 -15.97 6.74
C THR A 34 -0.98 -14.58 6.94
N ALA A 35 -0.54 -13.96 5.85
CA ALA A 35 -0.05 -12.61 5.84
C ALA A 35 -1.22 -11.77 6.34
N VAL A 36 -1.29 -11.62 7.66
CA VAL A 36 -2.27 -10.81 8.34
C VAL A 36 -1.91 -9.44 7.82
N ASN A 37 -2.72 -8.94 6.90
CA ASN A 37 -2.56 -7.62 6.32
C ASN A 37 -2.83 -6.61 7.44
N LEU A 38 -1.82 -6.44 8.29
CA LEU A 38 -1.95 -5.77 9.56
C LEU A 38 -2.27 -4.30 9.29
N ILE A 39 -3.35 -3.82 9.89
CA ILE A 39 -3.73 -2.42 9.79
C ILE A 39 -2.61 -1.59 10.38
N GLN A 40 -2.12 -0.66 9.58
CA GLN A 40 -0.99 0.18 9.92
C GLN A 40 -1.47 1.53 10.48
N CYS A 41 -2.40 2.17 9.77
CA CYS A 41 -3.08 3.38 10.22
C CYS A 41 -4.36 3.62 9.41
N SER A 42 -5.13 4.64 9.81
CA SER A 42 -6.29 5.13 9.07
C SER A 42 -6.15 6.62 8.80
N LEU A 43 -6.43 7.04 7.58
CA LEU A 43 -6.55 8.45 7.22
C LEU A 43 -8.02 8.82 7.09
N VAL A 44 -8.40 10.00 7.57
CA VAL A 44 -9.74 10.56 7.39
C VAL A 44 -9.60 11.78 6.49
N PHE A 45 -10.21 11.72 5.32
CA PHE A 45 -10.18 12.81 4.35
C PHE A 45 -11.24 13.88 4.65
N ALA A 46 -11.12 15.03 3.98
CA ALA A 46 -11.98 16.19 4.13
C ALA A 46 -13.45 15.88 3.80
N ASP A 47 -13.69 14.98 2.85
CA ASP A 47 -15.01 14.49 2.44
C ASP A 47 -15.59 13.42 3.39
N GLY A 48 -14.86 13.07 4.45
CA GLY A 48 -15.24 12.07 5.45
C GLY A 48 -14.89 10.63 5.05
N GLN A 49 -14.30 10.40 3.87
CA GLN A 49 -13.83 9.07 3.49
C GLN A 49 -12.68 8.63 4.40
N VAL A 50 -12.69 7.34 4.78
CA VAL A 50 -11.65 6.75 5.63
C VAL A 50 -10.84 5.75 4.81
N LEU A 51 -9.54 6.01 4.66
CA LEU A 51 -8.60 5.10 4.01
C LEU A 51 -7.87 4.28 5.06
N ILE A 52 -8.05 2.96 5.02
CA ILE A 52 -7.27 2.02 5.83
C ILE A 52 -5.98 1.69 5.11
N VAL A 53 -4.85 2.12 5.70
CA VAL A 53 -3.51 1.79 5.21
C VAL A 53 -3.04 0.55 5.95
N ARG A 54 -2.69 -0.49 5.21
CA ARG A 54 -2.19 -1.76 5.71
C ARG A 54 -0.69 -1.87 5.48
N GLN A 55 -0.07 -2.80 6.19
CA GLN A 55 1.36 -3.01 6.10
C GLN A 55 1.78 -3.47 4.70
N GLY A 56 2.52 -2.62 3.98
CA GLY A 56 2.97 -2.88 2.61
C GLY A 56 2.19 -2.12 1.54
N ASP A 57 1.09 -1.44 1.90
CA ASP A 57 0.35 -0.59 0.96
C ASP A 57 1.15 0.64 0.53
N VAL A 58 2.02 1.15 1.40
CA VAL A 58 2.90 2.27 1.08
C VAL A 58 4.17 1.71 0.44
N LEU A 59 4.29 1.93 -0.87
CA LEU A 59 5.52 1.64 -1.61
C LEU A 59 6.57 2.73 -1.34
N PRO A 60 7.86 2.43 -1.58
CA PRO A 60 8.89 3.46 -1.66
C PRO A 60 8.46 4.54 -2.66
N THR A 61 8.67 5.80 -2.29
CA THR A 61 8.23 6.92 -3.14
C THR A 61 9.04 6.90 -4.43
N LYS A 62 8.37 7.08 -5.57
CA LYS A 62 9.08 7.42 -6.81
C LYS A 62 9.82 8.74 -6.61
N PRO A 63 10.88 9.05 -7.37
CA PRO A 63 11.44 10.40 -7.39
C PRO A 63 10.38 11.40 -7.90
N PHE A 64 10.21 12.51 -7.20
CA PHE A 64 9.33 13.62 -7.59
C PHE A 64 9.91 14.92 -7.04
N SER A 65 9.56 16.05 -7.66
CA SER A 65 9.93 17.36 -7.16
C SER A 65 8.81 18.36 -7.43
N TYR A 66 8.51 19.17 -6.42
CA TYR A 66 7.65 20.34 -6.54
C TYR A 66 8.45 21.65 -6.68
N SER A 67 9.78 21.57 -6.77
CA SER A 67 10.66 22.75 -6.83
C SER A 67 10.38 23.68 -8.01
N THR A 68 9.82 23.15 -9.09
CA THR A 68 9.47 23.90 -10.31
C THR A 68 7.98 24.24 -10.39
N ASN A 69 7.15 23.77 -9.46
CA ASN A 69 5.71 24.00 -9.45
C ASN A 69 5.17 24.06 -8.01
N LEU A 70 5.44 25.20 -7.37
CA LEU A 70 5.05 25.47 -5.98
C LEU A 70 3.53 25.69 -5.84
N GLU A 71 2.83 26.14 -6.88
CA GLU A 71 1.36 26.20 -6.86
C GLU A 71 0.75 24.81 -6.72
N ASN A 72 1.26 23.84 -7.48
CA ASN A 72 0.83 22.45 -7.37
C ASN A 72 1.12 21.87 -5.97
N LEU A 73 2.23 22.28 -5.34
CA LEU A 73 2.51 21.90 -3.95
C LEU A 73 1.42 22.38 -3.00
N VAL A 74 0.98 23.64 -3.11
CA VAL A 74 -0.09 24.20 -2.27
C VAL A 74 -1.42 23.49 -2.54
N GLN A 75 -1.74 23.23 -3.81
CA GLN A 75 -2.94 22.50 -4.21
C GLN A 75 -2.95 21.07 -3.65
N CYS A 76 -1.80 20.38 -3.68
CA CYS A 76 -1.66 18.99 -3.26
C CYS A 76 -1.25 18.83 -1.78
N TRP A 77 -1.16 19.91 -1.01
CA TRP A 77 -0.77 19.83 0.40
C TRP A 77 -1.86 19.20 1.27
N ASP A 78 -3.09 19.70 1.11
CA ASP A 78 -4.24 19.41 1.94
C ASP A 78 -5.48 19.17 1.06
N ASP A 79 -6.17 18.05 1.30
CA ASP A 79 -7.43 17.67 0.65
C ASP A 79 -8.62 18.58 0.98
N ARG A 80 -8.47 19.48 1.96
CA ARG A 80 -9.43 20.56 2.24
C ARG A 80 -9.26 21.75 1.32
N ASN A 81 -8.18 21.80 0.53
CA ASN A 81 -7.98 22.85 -0.44
C ASN A 81 -9.10 22.75 -1.51
N PRO A 82 -9.86 23.83 -1.78
CA PRO A 82 -10.89 23.81 -2.84
C PRO A 82 -10.31 23.51 -4.22
N ASP A 83 -9.03 23.83 -4.45
CA ASP A 83 -8.30 23.58 -5.69
C ASP A 83 -7.54 22.24 -5.65
N TRP A 84 -7.92 21.33 -4.75
CA TRP A 84 -7.35 19.99 -4.65
C TRP A 84 -7.55 19.23 -5.98
N ALA A 85 -6.47 19.11 -6.76
CA ALA A 85 -6.44 18.48 -8.07
C ALA A 85 -5.15 17.66 -8.24
N PRO A 86 -5.08 16.45 -7.66
CA PRO A 86 -3.90 15.59 -7.77
C PRO A 86 -3.67 15.18 -9.23
N SER A 87 -2.42 15.27 -9.69
CA SER A 87 -2.02 14.90 -11.06
C SER A 87 -2.09 13.38 -11.28
N VAL A 88 -2.05 12.94 -12.55
CA VAL A 88 -2.00 11.49 -12.88
C VAL A 88 -0.71 10.84 -12.37
N ASP A 89 0.39 11.59 -12.36
CA ASP A 89 1.71 11.16 -11.89
C ASP A 89 1.90 11.37 -10.37
N TYR A 90 0.81 11.37 -9.60
CA TYR A 90 0.84 11.71 -8.19
C TYR A 90 1.82 10.79 -7.41
N PRO A 91 2.67 11.34 -6.52
CA PRO A 91 3.81 10.58 -5.96
C PRO A 91 3.40 9.37 -5.13
N ILE A 92 2.28 9.48 -4.41
CA ILE A 92 1.79 8.45 -3.50
C ILE A 92 0.32 8.21 -3.73
N ILE A 93 0.01 7.03 -4.26
CA ILE A 93 -1.34 6.54 -4.49
C ILE A 93 -1.48 5.23 -3.72
N ILE A 94 -2.47 5.15 -2.84
CA ILE A 94 -2.78 3.93 -2.08
C ILE A 94 -4.21 3.52 -2.43
N HIS A 95 -4.40 2.28 -2.91
CA HIS A 95 -5.71 1.77 -3.36
C HIS A 95 -6.42 2.67 -4.38
N GLY A 96 -5.66 3.34 -5.25
CA GLY A 96 -6.19 4.30 -6.23
C GLY A 96 -6.50 5.68 -5.66
N CYS A 97 -6.26 5.93 -4.37
CA CYS A 97 -6.46 7.22 -3.72
C CYS A 97 -5.14 8.01 -3.64
N PRO A 98 -5.03 9.19 -4.29
CA PRO A 98 -3.92 10.10 -4.10
C PRO A 98 -3.85 10.59 -2.65
N ILE A 99 -2.66 10.56 -2.03
CA ILE A 99 -2.48 10.92 -0.62
C ILE A 99 -2.00 12.36 -0.46
N PRO A 100 -2.77 13.27 0.16
CA PRO A 100 -2.32 14.63 0.48
C PRO A 100 -0.97 14.65 1.19
N ILE A 101 -0.11 15.59 0.78
CA ILE A 101 1.29 15.64 1.22
C ILE A 101 1.38 15.78 2.75
N LYS A 102 0.44 16.48 3.39
CA LYS A 102 0.40 16.61 4.86
C LYS A 102 0.33 15.26 5.60
N TYR A 103 -0.24 14.22 4.99
CA TYR A 103 -0.40 12.90 5.62
C TYR A 103 0.84 12.01 5.48
N TRP A 104 1.81 12.38 4.66
CA TRP A 104 2.96 11.52 4.33
C TRP A 104 3.77 11.12 5.56
N LYS A 105 4.01 12.07 6.47
CA LYS A 105 4.63 11.80 7.76
C LYS A 105 3.92 10.69 8.54
N HIS A 106 2.59 10.70 8.53
CA HIS A 106 1.80 9.74 9.28
C HIS A 106 1.87 8.34 8.67
N ILE A 107 1.76 8.23 7.34
CA ILE A 107 1.80 6.93 6.66
C ILE A 107 3.20 6.29 6.69
N TYR A 108 4.28 7.06 6.54
CA TYR A 108 5.63 6.48 6.55
C TYR A 108 6.11 6.14 7.96
N LYS A 109 5.83 6.98 8.96
CA LYS A 109 6.20 6.65 10.35
C LYS A 109 5.48 5.43 10.90
N SER A 110 4.29 5.16 10.39
CA SER A 110 3.52 3.99 10.79
C SER A 110 3.97 2.74 10.02
N ASN A 111 4.69 2.88 8.89
CA ASN A 111 5.12 1.78 8.05
C ASN A 111 6.51 1.27 8.41
N LYS A 112 6.57 0.10 9.05
CA LYS A 112 7.85 -0.56 9.39
C LYS A 112 8.57 -1.16 8.18
N LYS A 113 7.88 -1.41 7.05
CA LYS A 113 8.46 -2.01 5.83
C LYS A 113 9.18 -1.01 4.94
N THR A 114 8.86 0.28 5.06
CA THR A 114 9.50 1.33 4.25
C THR A 114 10.89 1.71 4.78
N GLY A 115 11.41 1.05 5.81
CA GLY A 115 12.78 1.26 6.29
C GLY A 115 13.07 2.74 6.60
N ASN A 116 14.03 3.33 5.90
CA ASN A 116 14.48 4.72 6.08
C ASN A 116 13.88 5.72 5.07
N GLU A 117 12.78 5.37 4.39
CA GLU A 117 12.15 6.26 3.40
C GLU A 117 11.65 7.57 4.01
N TRP A 118 11.10 7.53 5.23
CA TRP A 118 10.70 8.76 5.93
C TRP A 118 11.90 9.68 6.14
N GLU A 119 13.04 9.15 6.55
CA GLU A 119 14.26 9.90 6.84
C GLU A 119 14.80 10.59 5.59
N LYS A 120 14.69 9.94 4.42
CA LYS A 120 15.06 10.53 3.13
C LYS A 120 14.13 11.69 2.73
N LEU A 121 12.82 11.51 2.93
CA LEU A 121 11.80 12.50 2.55
C LEU A 121 11.62 13.61 3.58
N ARG A 122 12.07 13.42 4.82
CA ARG A 122 11.75 14.31 5.93
C ARG A 122 12.20 15.76 5.68
N SER A 123 13.41 15.96 5.16
CA SER A 123 13.95 17.30 4.96
C SER A 123 13.12 18.08 3.94
N ILE A 124 12.91 17.49 2.76
CA ILE A 124 12.13 18.13 1.70
C ILE A 124 10.65 18.33 2.10
N TRP A 125 10.07 17.37 2.83
CA TRP A 125 8.72 17.52 3.36
C TRP A 125 8.61 18.67 4.37
N LEU A 126 9.63 18.87 5.22
CA LEU A 126 9.67 19.99 6.16
C LEU A 126 9.79 21.33 5.44
N GLU A 127 10.63 21.42 4.41
CA GLU A 127 10.74 22.63 3.57
C GLU A 127 9.39 22.99 2.95
N TRP A 128 8.71 22.02 2.35
CA TRP A 128 7.37 22.21 1.80
C TRP A 128 6.35 22.60 2.86
N LYS A 129 6.41 21.98 4.04
CA LYS A 129 5.54 22.34 5.15
C LYS A 129 5.69 23.82 5.49
N TYR A 130 6.92 24.28 5.72
CA TYR A 130 7.18 25.66 6.09
C TYR A 130 6.76 26.63 4.98
N PHE A 131 7.04 26.28 3.73
CA PHE A 131 6.58 27.05 2.58
C PHE A 131 5.05 27.19 2.55
N VAL A 132 4.31 26.09 2.64
CA VAL A 132 2.84 26.12 2.56
C VAL A 132 2.24 26.85 3.77
N GLU A 133 2.79 26.67 4.98
CA GLU A 133 2.34 27.42 6.16
C GLU A 133 2.56 28.93 6.00
N ALA A 134 3.71 29.35 5.46
CA ALA A 134 3.98 30.75 5.18
C ALA A 134 3.07 31.31 4.08
N TYR A 135 2.86 30.55 3.01
CA TYR A 135 1.95 30.91 1.92
C TYR A 135 0.52 31.10 2.41
N GLN A 136 0.01 30.17 3.22
CA GLN A 136 -1.34 30.22 3.79
C GLN A 136 -1.52 31.31 4.85
N ALA A 137 -0.44 31.74 5.50
CA ALA A 137 -0.47 32.86 6.45
C ALA A 137 -0.46 34.24 5.75
N SER A 138 -0.10 34.29 4.46
CA SER A 138 -0.08 35.53 3.70
C SER A 138 -1.51 36.02 3.42
N PRO A 139 -1.79 37.34 3.51
CA PRO A 139 -3.10 37.90 3.19
C PRO A 139 -3.52 37.71 1.73
N MET A 140 -2.54 37.63 0.82
CA MET A 140 -2.76 37.43 -0.62
C MET A 140 -1.61 36.60 -1.23
N PRO A 141 -1.92 35.69 -2.17
CA PRO A 141 -0.90 34.97 -2.95
C PRO A 141 0.13 35.90 -3.59
N ASP A 142 -0.32 37.00 -4.20
CA ASP A 142 0.56 37.96 -4.88
C ASP A 142 1.52 38.67 -3.91
N ALA A 143 1.07 38.94 -2.68
CA ALA A 143 1.91 39.54 -1.65
C ALA A 143 3.01 38.58 -1.18
N PHE A 144 2.69 37.29 -1.08
CA PHE A 144 3.69 36.26 -0.81
C PHE A 144 4.72 36.19 -1.95
N TRP A 145 4.27 36.12 -3.20
CA TRP A 145 5.19 36.08 -4.34
C TRP A 145 6.03 37.35 -4.47
N ALA A 146 5.48 38.53 -4.16
CA ALA A 146 6.25 39.77 -4.15
C ALA A 146 7.36 39.79 -3.09
N GLU A 147 7.19 39.10 -1.97
CA GLU A 147 8.20 38.98 -0.91
C GLU A 147 9.26 37.91 -1.20
N PHE A 148 8.87 36.81 -1.85
CA PHE A 148 9.71 35.61 -2.00
C PHE A 148 10.23 35.33 -3.42
N SER A 149 9.83 36.09 -4.43
CA SER A 149 10.38 35.97 -5.79
C SER A 149 11.59 36.90 -5.95
N ASP A 150 12.72 36.38 -6.44
CA ASP A 150 13.81 37.24 -6.91
C ASP A 150 13.30 38.09 -8.08
N SER A 151 13.56 39.41 -8.00
CA SER A 151 13.12 40.41 -8.99
C SER A 151 13.73 40.20 -10.38
#